data_AF-A0A1F6AP27-F1
#
_entry.id   AF-A0A1F6AP27-F1
#
_cell.length_a   1.000
_cell.length_b   1.000
_cell.length_c   1.000
_cell.angle_alpha   90.00
_cell.angle_beta   90.00
_cell.angle_gamma   90.00
#
_symmetry.space_group_name_H-M   'P 1'
#
loop_
_entity.id
_entity.type
_entity.pdbx_description
1 polymer ?
#
loop_
_entity_poly.entity_id
_entity_poly.type
_entity_poly.pdbx_seq_one_letter_code
_entity_poly.pdbx_strand_id
1 'polypeptide(L)'
;MLNTKYTRTTITLPEELLFEIKKRALIEKKTIKDIVNEGLNSYVGKKTEITPPITISSFIGAWGKGESGSKFLKRIRYGKEEKAREKYLAKLWKKSF
;
A
#
# COMPACT_ATOMS: atom_id res chain seq x y z
N MET A 1 -12.46 -24.12 26.62
CA MET A 1 -13.23 -22.91 27.00
C MET A 1 -12.48 -21.69 26.47
N LEU A 2 -13.08 -20.92 25.58
CA LEU A 2 -12.46 -19.71 25.03
C LEU A 2 -12.26 -18.69 26.16
N ASN A 3 -11.00 -18.39 26.47
CA ASN A 3 -10.61 -17.47 27.52
C ASN A 3 -10.85 -16.03 27.03
N THR A 4 -12.09 -15.55 27.12
CA THR A 4 -12.48 -14.23 26.63
C THR A 4 -12.17 -13.16 27.67
N LYS A 5 -10.91 -12.71 27.69
CA LYS A 5 -10.53 -11.46 28.38
C LYS A 5 -11.18 -10.29 27.64
N TYR A 6 -12.35 -9.84 28.10
CA TYR A 6 -12.95 -8.60 27.63
C TYR A 6 -12.37 -7.41 28.41
N THR A 7 -11.85 -6.42 27.70
CA THR A 7 -11.46 -5.13 28.29
C THR A 7 -12.70 -4.25 28.38
N ARG A 8 -13.08 -3.83 29.60
CA ARG A 8 -14.16 -2.87 29.78
C ARG A 8 -13.63 -1.46 29.49
N THR A 9 -14.24 -0.79 28.53
CA THR A 9 -13.94 0.61 28.18
C THR A 9 -15.19 1.46 28.31
N THR A 10 -15.00 2.71 28.73
CA THR A 10 -16.04 3.73 28.77
C THR A 10 -15.73 4.77 27.71
N ILE A 11 -16.73 5.10 26.89
CA ILE A 11 -16.59 6.08 25.80
C ILE A 11 -17.67 7.13 26.02
N THR A 12 -17.28 8.40 26.03
CA THR A 12 -18.20 9.53 26.03
C THR A 12 -18.58 9.84 24.59
N LEU A 13 -19.88 9.79 24.29
CA LEU A 13 -20.43 10.09 22.97
C LEU A 13 -21.31 11.34 23.05
N PRO A 14 -21.30 12.20 22.02
CA PRO A 14 -22.28 13.27 21.86
C PRO A 14 -23.73 12.76 21.90
N GLU A 15 -24.64 13.57 22.44
CA GLU A 15 -26.05 13.19 22.62
C GLU A 15 -26.77 12.88 21.29
N GLU A 16 -26.49 13.66 20.24
CA GLU A 16 -27.04 13.47 18.90
C GLU A 16 -26.64 12.10 18.33
N LEU A 17 -25.38 11.71 18.48
CA LEU A 17 -24.90 10.40 18.02
C LEU A 17 -25.51 9.25 18.83
N LEU A 18 -25.69 9.45 20.14
CA LEU A 18 -26.35 8.46 20.99
C LEU A 18 -27.81 8.25 20.56
N PHE A 19 -28.50 9.32 20.17
CA PHE A 19 -29.87 9.26 19.67
C PHE A 19 -29.96 8.44 18.37
N GLU A 20 -29.10 8.70 17.40
CA GLU A 20 -29.07 7.95 16.14
C GLU A 20 -28.73 6.47 16.35
N ILE A 21 -27.78 6.15 17.25
CA ILE A 21 -27.46 4.76 17.60
C ILE A 21 -28.67 4.05 18.22
N LYS A 22 -29.41 4.71 19.12
CA LYS A 22 -30.62 4.15 19.74
C LYS A 22 -31.73 3.93 18.72
N LYS A 23 -31.96 4.90 17.82
CA LYS A 23 -32.93 4.79 16.74
C LYS A 23 -32.62 3.58 15.84
N ARG A 24 -31.36 3.43 15.46
CA ARG A 24 -30.89 2.28 14.68
C ARG A 24 -31.07 0.95 15.42
N ALA A 25 -30.79 0.93 16.73
CA ALA A 25 -31.01 -0.24 17.59
C ALA A 25 -32.46 -0.71 17.61
N LEU A 26 -33.39 0.24 17.68
CA LEU A 26 -34.82 -0.04 17.66
C LEU A 26 -35.28 -0.58 16.29
N ILE A 27 -34.81 0.00 15.19
CA ILE A 27 -35.18 -0.42 13.83
C ILE A 27 -34.66 -1.83 13.55
N GLU A 28 -33.40 -2.12 13.89
CA GLU A 28 -32.76 -3.41 13.61
C GLU A 28 -33.07 -4.50 14.66
N LYS A 29 -33.81 -4.16 15.73
CA LYS A 29 -34.11 -5.04 16.87
C LYS A 29 -32.84 -5.65 17.50
N LYS A 30 -31.77 -4.85 17.55
CA LYS A 30 -30.46 -5.24 18.13
C LYS A 30 -30.18 -4.45 19.40
N THR A 31 -29.25 -4.93 20.22
CA THR A 31 -28.80 -4.14 21.37
C THR A 31 -27.87 -3.02 20.90
N ILE A 32 -27.78 -1.95 21.70
CA ILE A 32 -26.83 -0.85 21.46
C ILE A 32 -25.40 -1.40 21.37
N LYS A 33 -25.05 -2.39 22.20
CA LYS A 33 -23.75 -3.04 22.20
C LYS A 33 -23.44 -3.71 20.86
N ASP A 34 -24.42 -4.40 20.27
CA ASP A 34 -24.22 -5.09 19.00
C ASP A 34 -23.96 -4.11 17.86
N ILE A 35 -24.71 -3.01 17.82
CA ILE A 35 -24.51 -1.95 16.81
C ILE A 35 -23.16 -1.27 16.95
N VAL A 36 -22.75 -0.97 18.19
CA VAL A 36 -21.43 -0.38 18.45
C VAL A 36 -20.32 -1.35 18.01
N ASN A 37 -20.45 -2.64 18.33
CA ASN A 37 -19.50 -3.65 17.90
C ASN A 37 -19.47 -3.83 16.38
N GLU A 38 -20.63 -3.81 15.70
CA GLU A 38 -20.71 -3.86 14.23
C GLU A 38 -20.03 -2.64 13.59
N GLY A 39 -20.26 -1.45 14.15
CA GLY A 39 -19.61 -0.22 13.70
C GLY A 39 -18.09 -0.26 13.87
N LEU A 40 -17.62 -0.69 15.05
CA LEU A 40 -16.19 -0.85 15.35
C LEU A 40 -15.56 -1.93 14.47
N ASN A 41 -16.20 -3.08 14.28
CA ASN A 41 -15.72 -4.15 13.40
C ASN A 41 -15.67 -3.69 11.94
N SER A 42 -16.62 -2.87 11.50
CA SER A 42 -16.60 -2.28 10.16
C SER A 42 -15.46 -1.28 10.00
N TYR A 43 -15.16 -0.49 11.04
CA TYR A 43 -14.05 0.47 11.02
C TYR A 43 -12.68 -0.23 11.05
N VAL A 44 -12.50 -1.21 11.94
CA VAL A 44 -11.25 -1.97 12.10
C VAL A 44 -11.04 -2.96 10.94
N GLY A 45 -12.11 -3.58 10.46
CA GLY A 45 -12.10 -4.53 9.35
C GLY A 45 -11.82 -3.88 7.99
N LYS A 46 -12.07 -2.58 7.86
CA LYS A 46 -11.45 -1.76 6.81
C LYS A 46 -9.98 -1.63 7.16
N LYS A 47 -9.15 -2.55 6.66
CA LYS A 47 -7.72 -2.30 6.48
C LYS A 47 -7.62 -0.97 5.76
N THR A 48 -7.25 0.08 6.49
CA THR A 48 -6.65 1.25 5.85
C THR A 48 -5.49 0.65 5.08
N GLU A 49 -5.58 0.63 3.75
CA GLU A 49 -4.40 0.38 2.94
C GLU A 49 -3.42 1.46 3.39
N ILE A 50 -2.45 1.06 4.21
CA ILE A 50 -1.32 1.90 4.54
C ILE A 50 -0.63 2.05 3.20
N THR A 51 -1.02 3.07 2.43
CA THR A 51 -0.34 3.45 1.22
C THR A 51 1.07 3.80 1.69
N PRO A 52 2.08 2.98 1.37
CA PRO A 52 3.43 3.32 1.74
C PRO A 52 3.73 4.70 1.16
N PRO A 53 4.51 5.55 1.85
CA PRO A 53 4.88 6.85 1.30
C PRO A 53 5.40 6.62 -0.11
N ILE A 54 4.79 7.30 -1.07
CA ILE A 54 5.04 7.12 -2.51
C ILE A 54 6.54 7.32 -2.72
N THR A 55 7.29 6.22 -2.83
CA THR A 55 8.73 6.27 -3.00
C THR A 55 9.05 7.02 -4.28
N ILE A 56 10.10 7.84 -4.32
CA ILE A 56 10.49 8.57 -5.54
C ILE A 56 10.65 7.62 -6.75
N SER A 57 10.97 6.34 -6.50
CA SER A 57 11.00 5.29 -7.52
C SER A 57 9.67 4.99 -8.23
N SER A 58 8.51 5.35 -7.67
CA SER A 58 7.22 5.26 -8.37
C SER A 58 6.93 6.48 -9.25
N PHE A 59 7.64 7.60 -9.06
CA PHE A 59 7.63 8.74 -9.99
C PHE A 59 8.64 8.60 -11.12
N ILE A 60 9.77 7.94 -10.86
CA ILE A 60 10.76 7.57 -11.89
C ILE A 60 10.21 6.35 -12.63
N GLY A 61 9.34 6.64 -13.61
CA GLY A 61 8.47 5.72 -14.33
C GLY A 61 8.96 4.28 -14.51
N ALA A 62 8.01 3.34 -14.45
CA ALA A 62 8.21 1.97 -14.88
C ALA A 62 8.67 1.94 -16.34
N TRP A 63 9.98 1.82 -16.58
CA TRP A 63 10.52 1.62 -17.92
C TRP A 63 10.31 0.16 -18.31
N GLY A 64 9.14 -0.15 -18.89
CA GLY A 64 8.77 -1.46 -19.43
C GLY A 64 8.85 -2.63 -18.43
N LYS A 65 7.70 -3.22 -18.09
CA LYS A 65 7.56 -4.36 -17.13
C LYS A 65 7.94 -4.06 -15.67
N GLY A 66 7.85 -2.80 -15.22
CA GLY A 66 8.07 -2.46 -13.80
C GLY A 66 9.54 -2.47 -13.35
N GLU A 67 10.49 -2.39 -14.29
CA GLU A 67 11.91 -2.28 -13.97
C GLU A 67 12.27 -0.83 -13.62
N SER A 68 13.11 -0.64 -12.59
CA SER A 68 13.73 0.65 -12.27
C SER A 68 14.60 1.11 -13.45
N GLY A 69 14.58 2.41 -13.78
CA GLY A 69 15.35 2.96 -14.92
C GLY A 69 16.84 2.60 -14.93
N SER A 70 17.47 2.44 -13.76
CA SER A 70 18.86 1.97 -13.63
C SER A 70 19.06 0.52 -14.13
N LYS A 71 18.12 -0.38 -13.82
CA LYS A 71 18.13 -1.77 -14.30
C LYS A 71 17.88 -1.85 -15.80
N PHE A 72 16.95 -1.04 -16.30
CA PHE A 72 16.65 -0.95 -17.73
C PHE A 72 17.87 -0.46 -18.53
N LEU A 73 18.49 0.64 -18.09
CA LEU A 73 19.71 1.17 -18.71
C LEU A 73 20.87 0.16 -18.62
N LYS A 74 21.02 -0.56 -17.50
CA LYS A 74 22.06 -1.59 -17.38
C LYS A 74 21.83 -2.75 -18.36
N ARG A 75 20.59 -3.18 -18.58
CA ARG A 75 20.25 -4.23 -19.55
C ARG A 75 20.55 -3.81 -20.99
N ILE A 76 20.17 -2.60 -21.36
CA ILE A 76 20.33 -2.10 -22.74
C ILE A 76 21.76 -1.67 -23.01
N ARG A 77 22.36 -0.86 -22.14
CA ARG A 77 23.71 -0.31 -22.32
C ARG A 77 24.82 -1.37 -22.20
N TYR A 78 24.62 -2.44 -21.42
CA TYR A 78 25.61 -3.52 -21.28
C TYR A 78 25.18 -4.83 -21.97
N GLY A 79 24.27 -4.75 -22.94
CA GLY A 79 23.89 -5.88 -23.78
C GLY A 79 25.07 -6.47 -24.54
N LYS A 80 24.92 -7.71 -25.03
CA LYS A 80 25.98 -8.41 -25.79
C LYS A 80 26.42 -7.61 -27.03
N GLU A 81 25.46 -6.96 -27.70
CA GLU A 81 25.69 -6.16 -28.91
C GLU A 81 26.46 -4.88 -28.60
N GLU A 82 26.07 -4.13 -27.56
CA GLU A 82 26.74 -2.88 -27.20
C GLU A 82 28.17 -3.13 -26.71
N LYS A 83 28.41 -4.22 -25.96
CA LYS A 83 29.78 -4.63 -25.60
C LYS A 83 30.64 -5.02 -26.80
N ALA A 84 30.04 -5.63 -27.83
CA ALA A 84 30.76 -5.94 -29.06
C ALA A 84 31.11 -4.67 -29.82
N ARG A 85 30.18 -3.70 -29.87
CA ARG A 85 30.39 -2.37 -30.44
C ARG A 85 31.47 -1.58 -29.70
N GLU A 86 31.46 -1.55 -28.37
CA GLU A 86 32.50 -0.89 -27.57
C GLU A 86 33.89 -1.51 -27.80
N LYS A 87 34.00 -2.84 -27.84
CA LYS A 87 35.26 -3.51 -28.19
C LYS A 87 35.74 -3.18 -29.60
N TYR A 88 34.82 -3.10 -30.55
CA TYR A 88 35.13 -2.72 -31.93
C TYR A 88 35.62 -1.28 -32.02
N LEU A 89 34.91 -0.34 -31.38
CA LEU A 89 35.30 1.07 -31.31
C LEU A 89 36.64 1.26 -30.61
N ALA A 90 36.89 0.56 -29.50
CA ALA A 90 38.18 0.60 -28.82
C ALA A 90 39.33 0.08 -29.70
N LYS A 91 39.08 -0.93 -30.55
CA LYS A 91 40.06 -1.45 -31.51
C LYS A 91 40.33 -0.45 -32.64
N LEU A 92 39.31 0.27 -33.12
CA LEU A 92 39.48 1.35 -34.10
C LEU A 92 40.26 2.53 -33.51
N TRP A 93 39.95 2.92 -32.28
CA TRP A 93 40.60 4.05 -31.61
C TRP A 93 42.09 3.79 -31.32
N LYS A 94 42.44 2.54 -30.96
CA LYS A 94 43.84 2.09 -30.85
C LYS A 94 44.57 1.93 -32.17
N LYS A 95 43.87 1.99 -33.30
CA LYS A 95 44.45 1.97 -34.65
C LYS A 95 44.63 3.37 -35.24
N SER A 96 43.92 4.36 -34.69
CA SER A 96 44.04 5.77 -35.09
C SER A 96 45.08 6.54 -34.28
N PHE A 97 45.63 5.91 -33.24
CA PHE A 97 46.89 6.28 -32.56
C PHE A 97 47.96 5.27 -32.95
#